data_AF-A0A3M1QSS6-F1
#
_entry.id   AF-A0A3M1QSS6-F1
#
_cell.length_a   1.000
_cell.length_b   1.000
_cell.length_c   1.000
_cell.angle_alpha   90.00
_cell.angle_beta   90.00
_cell.angle_gamma   90.00
#
_symmetry.space_group_name_H-M   'P 1'
#
loop_
_entity.id
_entity.type
_entity.pdbx_description
1 polymer ?
#
loop_
_entity_poly.entity_id
_entity_poly.type
_entity_poly.pdbx_seq_one_letter_code
_entity_poly.pdbx_strand_id
1 'polypeptide(L)'
;MMKAFVRIALVAALVPSVALAATINEIRIDQSGSDASEYFELAGNPGESLDGLWYVVIGDTAGAGGAVEAIVDLSGLVIPADGYFLAVEDTFGTGGLGLTGSADLVLPGSGTSQTLNFENSDNVT
;
A
#
# COMPACT_ATOMS: atom_id res chain seq x y z
N MET A 1 7.41 -19.56 -59.64
CA MET A 1 8.33 -19.82 -58.50
C MET A 1 7.60 -19.42 -57.22
N MET A 2 7.26 -20.40 -56.37
CA MET A 2 6.49 -20.19 -55.15
C MET A 2 7.48 -19.90 -54.01
N LYS A 3 7.44 -18.70 -53.41
CA LYS A 3 8.31 -18.32 -52.29
C LYS A 3 7.70 -18.85 -50.99
N ALA A 4 8.37 -19.81 -50.37
CA ALA A 4 8.00 -20.31 -49.04
C ALA A 4 8.49 -19.30 -47.98
N PHE A 5 7.57 -18.84 -47.11
CA PHE A 5 7.90 -18.02 -45.96
C PHE A 5 8.09 -18.92 -44.73
N VAL A 6 9.30 -18.91 -44.16
CA VAL A 6 9.57 -19.57 -42.87
C VAL A 6 9.05 -18.66 -41.77
N ARG A 7 8.10 -19.16 -40.97
CA ARG A 7 7.65 -18.50 -39.74
C ARG A 7 8.48 -19.04 -38.58
N ILE A 8 9.37 -18.21 -38.05
CA ILE A 8 10.07 -18.48 -36.80
C ILE A 8 9.05 -18.27 -35.68
N ALA A 9 8.65 -19.34 -35.01
CA ALA A 9 7.90 -19.25 -33.77
C ALA A 9 8.88 -18.88 -32.64
N LEU A 10 8.76 -17.67 -32.10
CA LEU A 10 9.46 -17.28 -30.88
C LEU A 10 8.79 -18.02 -29.71
N VAL A 11 9.47 -19.02 -29.17
CA VAL A 11 9.07 -19.65 -27.91
C VAL A 11 9.66 -18.80 -26.80
N ALA A 12 8.86 -17.89 -26.24
CA ALA A 12 9.21 -17.20 -25.01
C ALA A 12 9.21 -18.23 -23.87
N ALA A 13 10.37 -18.54 -23.33
CA ALA A 13 10.46 -19.34 -22.11
C ALA A 13 9.85 -18.50 -20.97
N LEU A 14 8.76 -19.00 -20.39
CA LEU A 14 8.14 -18.40 -19.21
C LEU A 14 9.09 -18.62 -18.04
N VAL A 15 9.92 -17.63 -17.73
CA VAL A 15 10.62 -17.60 -16.45
C VAL A 15 9.52 -17.27 -15.43
N PRO A 16 9.22 -18.15 -14.45
CA PRO A 16 8.34 -17.76 -13.37
C PRO A 16 9.01 -16.57 -12.69
N SER A 17 8.44 -15.37 -12.88
CA SER A 17 8.72 -14.27 -11.97
C SER A 17 8.34 -14.80 -10.60
N VAL A 18 9.29 -14.85 -9.68
CA VAL A 18 8.91 -14.88 -8.27
C VAL A 18 8.21 -13.56 -8.07
N ALA A 19 6.87 -13.57 -8.14
CA ALA A 19 6.07 -12.44 -7.73
C ALA A 19 6.50 -12.19 -6.27
N LEU A 20 7.32 -11.17 -6.05
CA LEU A 20 7.42 -10.59 -4.73
C LEU A 20 6.02 -10.11 -4.42
N ALA A 21 5.41 -10.71 -3.40
CA ALA A 21 4.19 -10.18 -2.81
C ALA A 21 4.44 -8.71 -2.46
N ALA A 22 3.42 -7.86 -2.65
CA ALA A 22 3.43 -6.46 -2.23
C ALA A 22 4.21 -6.26 -0.93
N THR A 23 5.21 -5.38 -0.98
CA THR A 23 6.10 -5.07 0.14
C THR A 23 5.76 -3.69 0.68
N ILE A 24 5.97 -3.48 1.98
CA ILE A 24 5.93 -2.14 2.57
C ILE A 24 7.11 -1.33 2.01
N ASN A 25 6.82 -0.23 1.32
CA ASN A 25 7.82 0.69 0.79
C ASN A 25 8.12 1.84 1.76
N GLU A 26 7.06 2.48 2.27
CA GLU A 26 7.16 3.61 3.18
C GLU A 26 6.01 3.60 4.17
N ILE A 27 6.27 4.08 5.38
CA ILE A 27 5.24 4.36 6.39
C ILE A 27 5.59 5.70 7.01
N ARG A 28 4.58 6.56 7.16
CA ARG A 28 4.66 7.76 7.99
C ARG A 28 3.61 7.68 9.08
N ILE A 29 4.11 7.69 10.31
CA ILE A 29 3.31 7.52 11.54
C ILE A 29 3.27 8.76 12.43
N ASP A 30 4.10 9.78 12.16
CA ASP A 30 4.27 10.93 13.05
C ASP A 30 4.71 12.19 12.27
N GLN A 31 4.17 13.33 12.69
CA GLN A 31 4.60 14.66 12.30
C GLN A 31 4.37 15.69 13.39
N SER A 32 5.15 16.77 13.33
CA SER A 32 4.89 17.97 14.12
C SER A 32 3.42 18.43 14.01
N GLY A 33 2.68 18.39 15.12
CA GLY A 33 1.31 18.91 15.19
C GLY A 33 0.29 17.84 15.57
N SER A 34 -0.82 17.79 14.84
CA SER A 34 -1.99 16.96 15.14
C SER A 34 -2.04 15.65 14.35
N ASP A 35 -0.88 15.16 13.92
CA ASP A 35 -0.73 13.93 13.15
C ASP A 35 -1.69 13.74 11.95
N ALA A 36 -2.01 14.83 11.24
CA ALA A 36 -2.96 14.84 10.10
C ALA A 36 -2.36 14.46 8.72
N SER A 37 -1.34 13.63 8.67
CA SER A 37 -0.58 13.30 7.43
C SER A 37 0.06 11.93 7.50
N GLU A 38 -0.71 10.94 7.97
CA GLU A 38 -0.29 9.55 8.04
C GLU A 38 -0.55 8.81 6.72
N TYR A 39 0.34 7.86 6.40
CA TYR A 39 0.18 6.97 5.25
C TYR A 39 1.01 5.69 5.39
N PHE A 40 0.61 4.70 4.61
CA PHE A 40 1.49 3.61 4.21
C PHE A 40 1.53 3.52 2.69
N GLU A 41 2.68 3.12 2.17
CA GLU A 41 2.89 2.86 0.74
C GLU A 41 3.38 1.43 0.57
N LEU A 42 2.77 0.73 -0.39
CA LEU A 42 3.20 -0.60 -0.82
C LEU A 42 3.89 -0.50 -2.18
N ALA A 43 5.03 -1.16 -2.34
CA ALA A 43 5.65 -1.40 -3.63
C ALA A 43 5.34 -2.83 -4.11
N GLY A 44 5.06 -2.98 -5.40
CA GLY A 44 4.83 -4.29 -6.01
C GLY A 44 4.86 -4.26 -7.53
N ASN A 45 4.47 -5.37 -8.16
CA ASN A 45 4.39 -5.40 -9.61
C ASN A 45 3.15 -4.62 -10.09
N PRO A 46 3.25 -3.80 -11.15
CA PRO A 46 2.07 -3.19 -11.75
C PRO A 46 0.95 -4.19 -12.07
N GLY A 47 -0.25 -3.93 -11.54
CA GLY A 47 -1.43 -4.79 -11.67
C GLY A 47 -1.47 -5.99 -10.72
N GLU A 48 -0.54 -6.11 -9.78
CA GLU A 48 -0.56 -7.14 -8.74
C GLU A 48 -1.81 -6.97 -7.85
N SER A 49 -2.56 -8.05 -7.65
CA SER A 49 -3.75 -8.04 -6.79
C SER A 49 -3.34 -8.01 -5.32
N LEU A 50 -4.05 -7.20 -4.54
CA LEU A 50 -3.97 -7.16 -3.07
C LEU A 50 -5.09 -7.99 -2.40
N ASP A 51 -5.85 -8.76 -3.17
CA ASP A 51 -6.92 -9.63 -2.65
C ASP A 51 -6.39 -10.61 -1.60
N GLY A 52 -7.12 -10.70 -0.48
CA GLY A 52 -6.75 -11.57 0.64
C GLY A 52 -5.66 -10.99 1.55
N LEU A 53 -5.17 -9.77 1.26
CA LEU A 53 -4.26 -9.04 2.13
C LEU A 53 -5.02 -8.05 3.02
N TRP A 54 -4.44 -7.81 4.19
CA TRP A 54 -4.86 -6.80 5.15
C TRP A 54 -3.61 -6.03 5.59
N TYR A 55 -3.70 -4.71 5.69
CA TYR A 55 -2.71 -3.93 6.40
C TYR A 55 -3.12 -3.86 7.88
N VAL A 56 -2.27 -4.39 8.76
CA VAL A 56 -2.57 -4.53 10.19
C VAL A 56 -1.47 -3.83 10.98
N VAL A 57 -1.87 -2.91 11.85
CA VAL A 57 -0.97 -2.26 12.82
C VAL A 57 -1.25 -2.83 14.20
N ILE A 58 -0.16 -3.22 14.86
CA ILE A 58 -0.16 -3.71 16.23
C ILE A 58 0.61 -2.70 17.08
N GLY A 59 -0.02 -2.25 18.16
CA GLY A 59 0.51 -1.25 19.08
C GLY A 59 0.36 -1.65 20.54
N ASP A 60 0.62 -0.71 21.46
CA ASP A 60 0.58 -0.91 22.89
C ASP A 60 -0.69 -0.46 23.60
N THR A 61 -1.65 0.17 22.91
CA THR A 61 -2.82 0.80 23.55
C THR A 61 -3.36 -0.03 24.72
N ALA A 62 -3.16 0.51 25.93
CA ALA A 62 -3.38 -0.09 27.26
C ALA A 62 -2.18 -0.76 27.97
N GLY A 63 -0.95 -0.51 27.52
CA GLY A 63 0.29 -0.62 28.29
C GLY A 63 0.98 -1.99 28.31
N ALA A 64 0.49 -2.99 27.57
CA ALA A 64 1.12 -4.32 27.50
C ALA A 64 1.65 -4.69 26.11
N GLY A 65 1.44 -3.87 25.07
CA GLY A 65 1.75 -4.27 23.70
C GLY A 65 0.76 -5.29 23.13
N GLY A 66 0.69 -5.38 21.81
CA GLY A 66 0.01 -6.47 21.10
C GLY A 66 -1.47 -6.24 20.77
N ALA A 67 -1.99 -5.03 20.97
CA ALA A 67 -3.35 -4.67 20.57
C ALA A 67 -3.37 -4.35 19.07
N VAL A 68 -4.46 -4.70 18.39
CA VAL A 68 -4.66 -4.29 16.98
C VAL A 68 -5.24 -2.88 16.97
N GLU A 69 -4.57 -1.96 16.28
CA GLU A 69 -4.91 -0.53 16.29
C GLU A 69 -5.43 -0.04 14.94
N ALA A 70 -4.92 -0.61 13.85
CA ALA A 70 -5.46 -0.38 12.52
C ALA A 70 -5.64 -1.71 11.79
N ILE A 71 -6.76 -1.82 11.09
CA ILE A 71 -7.06 -2.93 10.18
C ILE A 71 -7.62 -2.30 8.90
N VAL A 72 -6.93 -2.54 7.79
CA VAL A 72 -7.34 -2.09 6.46
C VAL A 72 -7.45 -3.29 5.54
N ASP A 73 -8.68 -3.63 5.14
CA ASP A 73 -8.96 -4.60 4.07
C ASP A 73 -8.48 -4.04 2.72
N LEU A 74 -7.66 -4.81 2.01
CA LEU A 74 -7.14 -4.45 0.69
C LEU A 74 -7.86 -5.19 -0.46
N SER A 75 -8.95 -5.90 -0.15
CA SER A 75 -9.73 -6.64 -1.13
C SER A 75 -10.25 -5.74 -2.25
N GLY A 76 -10.10 -6.20 -3.49
CA GLY A 76 -10.47 -5.48 -4.70
C GLY A 76 -9.46 -4.43 -5.15
N LEU A 77 -8.37 -4.23 -4.42
CA LEU A 77 -7.32 -3.27 -4.74
C LEU A 77 -6.16 -3.94 -5.47
N VAL A 78 -5.41 -3.14 -6.22
CA VAL A 78 -4.25 -3.60 -7.00
C VAL A 78 -3.11 -2.59 -6.89
N ILE A 79 -1.87 -3.05 -7.04
CA ILE A 79 -0.73 -2.16 -7.24
C ILE A 79 -0.90 -1.42 -8.58
N PRO A 80 -0.91 -0.07 -8.60
CA PRO A 80 -1.05 0.72 -9.82
C PRO A 80 0.10 0.58 -10.81
N ALA A 81 -0.05 1.24 -11.96
CA ALA A 81 0.88 1.12 -13.09
C ALA A 81 2.30 1.63 -12.82
N ASP A 82 2.45 2.53 -11.83
CA ASP A 82 3.73 3.08 -11.38
C ASP A 82 4.45 2.19 -10.37
N GLY A 83 3.81 1.11 -9.91
CA GLY A 83 4.38 0.14 -8.99
C GLY A 83 4.20 0.49 -7.51
N TYR A 84 3.47 1.56 -7.18
CA TYR A 84 3.25 2.00 -5.81
C TYR A 84 1.77 2.18 -5.50
N PHE A 85 1.31 1.56 -4.41
CA PHE A 85 -0.03 1.77 -3.88
C PHE A 85 0.05 2.64 -2.63
N LEU A 86 -0.54 3.83 -2.69
CA LEU A 86 -0.52 4.81 -1.61
C LEU A 86 -1.88 4.90 -0.92
N ALA A 87 -1.90 4.56 0.37
CA ALA A 87 -3.06 4.75 1.24
C ALA A 87 -2.80 5.88 2.24
N VAL A 88 -3.65 6.88 2.25
CA VAL A 88 -3.50 8.10 3.07
C VAL A 88 -4.68 8.31 4.00
N GLU A 89 -4.42 9.01 5.09
CA GLU A 89 -5.46 9.61 5.91
C GLU A 89 -6.25 10.68 5.12
N ASP A 90 -7.54 10.83 5.36
CA ASP A 90 -8.39 11.83 4.71
C ASP A 90 -7.99 13.28 5.01
N THR A 91 -7.19 13.49 6.05
CA THR A 91 -6.59 14.77 6.40
C THR A 91 -5.21 15.02 5.77
N PHE A 92 -4.62 14.04 5.06
CA PHE A 92 -3.23 14.07 4.56
C PHE A 92 -2.86 15.32 3.74
N GLY A 93 -3.80 15.84 2.95
CA GLY A 93 -3.62 17.06 2.16
C GLY A 93 -3.56 18.37 2.97
N THR A 94 -3.90 18.33 4.26
CA THR A 94 -3.88 19.52 5.14
C THR A 94 -2.49 19.80 5.72
N GLY A 95 -1.57 18.83 5.69
CA GLY A 95 -0.24 18.91 6.33
C GLY A 95 0.96 19.18 5.42
N GLY A 96 0.76 19.45 4.12
CA GLY A 96 1.77 20.13 3.29
C GLY A 96 2.87 19.27 2.65
N LEU A 97 2.68 17.95 2.50
CA LEU A 97 3.69 17.09 1.84
C LEU A 97 3.72 17.19 0.31
N GLY A 98 2.81 17.94 -0.31
CA GLY A 98 2.90 18.30 -1.72
C GLY A 98 2.95 17.10 -2.67
N LEU A 99 2.42 15.94 -2.27
CA LEU A 99 2.25 14.82 -3.19
C LEU A 99 1.32 15.29 -4.32
N THR A 100 1.84 15.37 -5.54
CA THR A 100 1.11 15.86 -6.72
C THR A 100 0.24 14.78 -7.37
N GLY A 101 0.12 13.61 -6.74
CA GLY A 101 -0.71 12.49 -7.16
C GLY A 101 -1.96 12.32 -6.30
N SER A 102 -3.01 11.73 -6.87
CA SER A 102 -4.14 11.23 -6.10
C SER A 102 -3.73 9.96 -5.36
N ALA A 103 -4.06 9.83 -4.08
CA ALA A 103 -3.90 8.56 -3.37
C ALA A 103 -4.76 7.47 -4.00
N ASP A 104 -4.33 6.22 -3.91
CA ASP A 104 -5.08 5.06 -4.39
C ASP A 104 -6.18 4.66 -3.42
N LEU A 105 -5.98 4.96 -2.14
CA LEU A 105 -6.95 4.75 -1.07
C LEU A 105 -6.91 5.91 -0.08
N VAL A 106 -8.08 6.42 0.27
CA VAL A 106 -8.26 7.46 1.29
C VAL A 106 -9.07 6.86 2.44
N LEU A 107 -8.54 6.93 3.64
CA LEU A 107 -9.10 6.33 4.84
C LEU A 107 -9.34 7.41 5.90
N PRO A 108 -10.43 7.32 6.69
CA PRO A 108 -10.66 8.27 7.77
C PRO A 108 -9.54 8.22 8.82
N GLY A 109 -9.18 9.38 9.37
CA GLY A 109 -8.26 9.53 10.51
C GLY A 109 -8.83 9.10 11.87
N SER A 110 -10.13 8.84 11.95
CA SER A 110 -10.78 8.38 13.18
C SER A 110 -12.00 7.50 12.88
N GLY A 111 -12.38 6.64 13.83
CA GLY A 111 -13.54 5.76 13.68
C GLY A 111 -13.28 4.35 14.18
N THR A 112 -14.10 3.41 13.71
CA THR A 112 -14.08 2.01 14.14
C THR A 112 -13.86 1.02 12.99
N SER A 113 -13.66 1.49 11.77
CA SER A 113 -13.51 0.64 10.59
C SER A 113 -12.66 1.33 9.53
N GLN A 114 -11.67 0.61 8.99
CA GLN A 114 -10.80 1.09 7.93
C GLN A 114 -10.18 2.46 8.27
N THR A 115 -9.66 2.61 9.49
CA THR A 115 -9.12 3.87 10.00
C THR A 115 -7.60 3.84 9.96
N LEU A 116 -6.99 4.92 9.48
CA LEU A 116 -5.57 5.20 9.67
C LEU A 116 -5.45 6.17 10.83
N ASN A 117 -5.00 5.67 11.96
CA ASN A 117 -4.68 6.48 13.14
C ASN A 117 -3.49 5.80 13.77
N PHE A 118 -2.29 6.19 13.36
CA PHE A 118 -1.07 5.53 13.79
C PHE A 118 -0.59 6.00 15.15
N GLU A 119 -1.32 6.88 15.85
CA GLU A 119 -1.12 7.31 17.25
C GLU A 119 0.35 7.57 17.62
N ASN A 120 0.69 8.84 17.84
CA ASN A 120 2.06 9.26 18.12
C ASN A 120 2.69 8.45 19.28
N SER A 121 3.93 7.98 19.06
CA SER A 121 4.83 7.38 20.05
C SER A 121 4.59 5.91 20.47
N ASP A 122 3.60 5.21 19.92
CA ASP A 122 3.29 3.81 20.29
C ASP A 122 3.51 2.81 19.14
N ASN A 123 3.08 3.15 17.93
CA ASN A 123 2.98 2.18 16.84
C ASN A 123 4.19 2.17 15.89
N VAL A 124 4.52 0.99 15.36
CA VAL A 124 5.59 0.77 14.35
C VAL A 124 6.98 1.24 14.81
N THR A 125 7.37 0.88 16.04
CA THR A 125 8.71 1.13 16.61
C THR A 125 9.57 -0.14 16.79
#